data_AF-I4WBB4-F1
#
_entry.id   AF-I4WBB4-F1
#
_cell.length_a   1.000
_cell.length_b   1.000
_cell.length_c   1.000
_cell.angle_alpha   90.00
_cell.angle_beta   90.00
_cell.angle_gamma   90.00
#
_symmetry.space_group_name_H-M   'P 1'
#
loop_
_entity.id
_entity.type
_entity.pdbx_description
1 polymer ?
#
loop_
_entity_poly.entity_id
_entity_poly.type
_entity_poly.pdbx_seq_one_letter_code
_entity_poly.pdbx_strand_id
1 'polypeptide(L)'
;MPNSKNVDLSLLWIQMSEMEQVVWATAFSLHMSSAEAAAKLADEAVERLRTLDDSRSEFPEPEYVVARAGLYIELQDFETWYCVEMQIRYGKKASYRPPSKEDCAKAYERYRMSRSDFY
;
A
#
# COMPACT_ATOMS: atom_id res chain seq x y z
N MET A 1 -36.64 2.40 -11.84
CA MET A 1 -35.36 3.08 -11.55
C MET A 1 -35.02 2.84 -10.09
N PRO A 2 -34.00 2.03 -9.75
CA PRO A 2 -33.61 1.87 -8.36
C PRO A 2 -32.58 2.94 -7.97
N ASN A 3 -32.87 3.60 -6.85
CA ASN A 3 -32.12 4.65 -6.22
C ASN A 3 -30.80 4.06 -5.68
N SER A 4 -29.71 4.26 -6.41
CA SER A 4 -28.37 3.84 -5.97
C SER A 4 -27.94 4.77 -4.86
N LYS A 5 -28.18 4.37 -3.61
CA LYS A 5 -27.44 4.92 -2.48
C LYS A 5 -25.97 4.76 -2.83
N ASN A 6 -25.28 5.86 -3.10
CA ASN A 6 -23.82 5.91 -3.07
C ASN A 6 -23.43 5.40 -1.69
N VAL A 7 -23.12 4.11 -1.59
CA VAL A 7 -22.38 3.58 -0.46
C VAL A 7 -21.04 4.29 -0.60
N ASP A 8 -20.76 5.18 0.33
CA ASP A 8 -19.45 5.78 0.44
C ASP A 8 -18.49 4.63 0.81
N LEU A 9 -17.83 4.07 -0.20
CA LEU A 9 -16.88 2.96 -0.07
C LEU A 9 -15.52 3.47 0.44
N SER A 10 -15.45 4.74 0.86
CA SER A 10 -14.23 5.51 1.11
C SER A 10 -13.28 4.85 2.11
N LEU A 11 -13.76 4.02 3.04
CA LEU A 11 -12.94 3.39 4.08
C LEU A 11 -13.28 1.92 4.29
N LEU A 12 -13.35 1.13 3.22
CA LEU A 12 -13.36 -0.33 3.39
C LEU A 12 -12.02 -0.80 3.99
N TRP A 13 -12.07 -1.49 5.13
CA TRP A 13 -10.89 -2.06 5.82
C TRP A 13 -9.93 -2.81 4.87
N ILE A 14 -10.48 -3.56 3.90
CA ILE A 14 -9.69 -4.33 2.92
C ILE A 14 -8.89 -3.46 1.94
N GLN A 15 -9.27 -2.19 1.80
CA GLN A 15 -8.60 -1.21 0.95
C GLN A 15 -7.63 -0.32 1.73
N MET A 16 -7.60 -0.43 3.07
CA MET A 16 -6.61 0.23 3.91
C MET A 16 -5.27 -0.51 3.84
N SER A 17 -4.19 0.23 3.66
CA SER A 17 -2.82 -0.21 3.94
C SER A 17 -2.64 -0.62 5.40
N GLU A 18 -1.56 -1.34 5.72
CA GLU A 18 -1.30 -1.79 7.09
C GLU A 18 -1.15 -0.62 8.07
N MET A 19 -0.55 0.49 7.64
CA MET A 19 -0.45 1.70 8.46
C MET A 19 -1.83 2.30 8.74
N GLU A 20 -2.69 2.40 7.73
CA GLU A 20 -4.06 2.89 7.90
C GLU A 20 -4.85 1.96 8.83
N GLN A 21 -4.69 0.64 8.71
CA GLN A 21 -5.31 -0.33 9.62
C GLN A 21 -4.83 -0.16 11.07
N VAL A 22 -3.52 0.06 11.28
CA VAL A 22 -2.94 0.31 12.61
C VAL A 22 -3.44 1.63 13.19
N VAL A 23 -3.49 2.70 12.39
CA VAL A 23 -4.01 4.01 12.80
C VAL A 23 -5.49 3.91 13.15
N TRP A 24 -6.27 3.23 12.31
CA TRP A 24 -7.69 2.98 12.56
C TRP A 24 -7.90 2.20 13.86
N ALA A 25 -7.21 1.06 14.03
CA ALA A 25 -7.34 0.21 15.21
C ALA A 25 -6.93 0.95 16.50
N THR A 26 -5.89 1.78 16.42
CA THR A 26 -5.43 2.60 17.55
C THR A 26 -6.46 3.66 17.92
N ALA A 27 -6.94 4.43 16.93
CA ALA A 27 -7.94 5.47 17.14
C ALA A 27 -9.26 4.89 17.67
N PHE A 28 -9.68 3.73 17.14
CA PHE A 28 -10.85 3.00 17.64
C PHE A 28 -10.67 2.57 19.10
N SER A 29 -9.53 1.94 19.42
CA SER A 29 -9.24 1.42 20.76
C SER A 29 -9.20 2.52 21.82
N LEU A 30 -8.71 3.72 21.47
CA LEU A 30 -8.66 4.86 22.37
C LEU A 30 -10.05 5.42 22.73
N HIS A 31 -11.08 5.15 21.94
CA HIS A 31 -12.40 5.78 22.05
C HIS A 31 -13.55 4.78 22.22
N MET A 32 -13.26 3.57 22.72
CA MET A 32 -14.21 2.46 22.90
C MET A 32 -15.38 2.71 23.87
N SER A 33 -15.50 3.89 24.48
CA SER A 33 -16.66 4.26 25.31
C SER A 33 -17.97 4.28 24.51
N SER A 34 -17.90 4.48 23.19
CA SER A 34 -18.99 4.28 22.24
C SER A 34 -18.43 3.73 20.93
N ALA A 35 -18.89 2.54 20.53
CA ALA A 35 -18.40 1.87 19.31
C ALA A 35 -18.63 2.71 18.04
N GLU A 36 -19.76 3.42 17.96
CA GLU A 36 -20.10 4.27 16.81
C GLU A 36 -19.23 5.54 16.77
N ALA A 37 -18.99 6.17 17.93
CA ALA A 37 -18.10 7.32 18.01
C ALA A 37 -16.63 6.92 17.75
N ALA A 38 -16.21 5.75 18.23
CA ALA A 38 -14.88 5.19 18.00
C ALA A 38 -14.63 4.92 16.52
N ALA A 39 -15.58 4.30 15.82
CA ALA A 39 -15.49 4.04 14.39
C ALA A 39 -15.35 5.35 13.60
N LYS A 40 -16.22 6.33 13.88
CA LYS A 40 -16.16 7.62 13.19
C LYS A 40 -14.83 8.35 13.38
N LEU A 41 -14.29 8.34 14.60
CA LEU A 41 -13.00 8.99 14.89
C LEU A 41 -11.82 8.24 14.27
N ALA A 42 -11.91 6.91 14.17
CA ALA A 42 -10.93 6.10 13.47
C ALA A 42 -10.94 6.36 11.96
N ASP A 43 -12.12 6.48 11.37
CA ASP A 43 -12.31 6.85 9.97
C ASP A 43 -11.71 8.24 9.68
N GLU A 44 -12.03 9.25 10.51
CA GLU A 44 -11.46 10.61 10.40
C GLU A 44 -9.93 10.63 10.54
N ALA A 45 -9.36 9.76 11.38
CA ALA A 45 -7.91 9.66 11.55
C ALA A 45 -7.23 9.10 10.29
N VAL A 46 -7.83 8.10 9.64
CA VAL A 46 -7.33 7.54 8.37
C VAL A 46 -7.47 8.56 7.25
N GLU A 47 -8.59 9.29 7.16
CA GLU A 47 -8.75 10.36 6.17
C GLU A 47 -7.68 11.45 6.33
N ARG A 48 -7.41 11.89 7.57
CA ARG A 48 -6.34 12.86 7.83
C ARG A 48 -4.96 12.30 7.45
N LEU A 49 -4.69 11.04 7.75
CA LEU A 49 -3.45 10.38 7.33
C LEU A 49 -3.29 10.46 5.81
N ARG A 50 -4.34 10.18 5.04
CA ARG A 50 -4.32 10.30 3.57
C ARG A 50 -4.06 11.72 3.10
N THR A 51 -4.65 12.74 3.74
CA THR A 51 -4.42 14.15 3.36
C THR A 51 -3.01 14.65 3.66
N LEU A 52 -2.31 14.04 4.62
CA LEU A 52 -0.93 14.37 4.94
C LEU A 52 0.06 13.73 3.95
N ASP A 53 -0.41 12.81 3.13
CA ASP A 53 0.42 11.82 2.46
C ASP A 53 0.21 11.80 0.94
N ASP A 54 -0.06 12.97 0.35
CA ASP A 54 -0.15 13.22 -1.11
C ASP A 54 1.10 12.76 -1.91
N SER A 55 2.18 12.38 -1.22
CA SER A 55 3.42 11.88 -1.80
C SER A 55 3.58 10.35 -1.76
N ARG A 56 2.73 9.61 -1.05
CA ARG A 56 2.82 8.15 -0.99
C ARG A 56 1.98 7.52 -2.09
N SER A 57 2.60 6.60 -2.83
CA SER A 57 1.92 5.77 -3.81
C SER A 57 0.81 4.97 -3.12
N GLU A 58 -0.44 5.08 -3.62
CA GLU A 58 -1.60 4.27 -3.18
C GLU A 58 -1.31 2.75 -3.19
N PHE A 59 -0.31 2.33 -3.96
CA PHE A 59 0.16 0.97 -4.03
C PHE A 59 1.54 0.86 -3.38
N PRO A 60 1.77 -0.13 -2.50
CA PRO A 60 3.10 -0.44 -2.00
C PRO A 60 4.05 -0.62 -3.18
N GLU A 61 5.28 -0.09 -3.08
CA GLU A 61 6.28 -0.31 -4.12
C GLU A 61 6.45 -1.81 -4.37
N PRO A 62 6.70 -2.22 -5.63
CA PRO A 62 6.74 -3.64 -6.00
C PRO A 62 7.57 -4.50 -5.04
N GLU A 63 8.75 -4.04 -4.62
CA GLU A 63 9.62 -4.74 -3.68
C GLU A 63 8.92 -5.19 -2.38
N TYR A 64 8.01 -4.35 -1.85
CA TYR A 64 7.26 -4.66 -0.63
C TYR A 64 6.14 -5.67 -0.87
N VAL A 65 5.50 -5.63 -2.04
CA VAL A 65 4.44 -6.60 -2.40
C VAL A 65 5.00 -8.02 -2.40
N VAL A 66 6.16 -8.20 -3.04
CA VAL A 66 6.82 -9.51 -3.11
C VAL A 66 7.39 -9.95 -1.76
N ALA A 67 7.95 -9.02 -0.97
CA ALA A 67 8.45 -9.33 0.38
C ALA A 67 7.31 -9.82 1.29
N ARG A 68 6.16 -9.14 1.27
CA ARG A 68 4.97 -9.47 2.06
C ARG A 68 4.31 -10.78 1.62
N ALA A 69 4.38 -11.12 0.33
CA ALA A 69 3.91 -12.40 -0.17
C ALA A 69 4.73 -13.60 0.36
N GLY A 70 5.85 -13.36 1.04
CA GLY A 70 6.71 -14.40 1.60
C GLY A 70 7.47 -15.20 0.55
N LEU A 71 7.49 -14.73 -0.70
CA LEU A 71 8.14 -15.42 -1.80
C LEU A 71 9.65 -15.18 -1.76
N TYR A 72 10.42 -16.27 -1.86
CA TYR A 72 11.85 -16.20 -2.15
C TYR A 72 12.03 -16.12 -3.66
N ILE A 73 12.54 -15.00 -4.16
CA ILE A 73 12.95 -14.86 -5.55
C ILE A 73 14.40 -14.39 -5.63
N GLU A 74 15.15 -15.01 -6.52
CA GLU A 74 16.53 -14.63 -6.80
C GLU A 74 16.57 -13.35 -7.66
N LEU A 75 17.71 -12.66 -7.66
CA LEU A 75 17.87 -11.38 -8.35
C LEU A 75 17.42 -11.44 -9.82
N GLN A 76 17.77 -12.50 -10.55
CA GLN A 76 17.45 -12.63 -11.97
C GLN A 76 15.94 -12.71 -12.23
N ASP A 77 15.21 -13.45 -11.39
CA ASP A 77 13.75 -13.56 -11.48
C ASP A 77 13.08 -12.26 -11.01
N PHE A 78 13.62 -11.65 -9.95
CA PHE A 78 13.16 -10.35 -9.44
C PHE A 78 13.30 -9.26 -10.50
N GLU A 79 14.44 -9.16 -11.19
CA GLU A 79 14.68 -8.18 -12.25
C GLU A 79 13.61 -8.27 -13.34
N THR A 80 13.39 -9.49 -13.85
CA THR A 80 12.42 -9.74 -14.91
C THR A 80 11.01 -9.36 -14.47
N TRP A 81 10.60 -9.80 -13.29
CA TRP A 81 9.29 -9.51 -12.73
C TRP A 81 9.10 -8.01 -12.42
N TYR A 82 10.10 -7.37 -11.80
CA TYR A 82 10.06 -5.95 -11.41
C TYR A 82 9.89 -5.04 -12.62
N CYS A 83 10.61 -5.31 -13.71
CA CYS A 83 10.44 -4.56 -14.96
C CYS A 83 9.00 -4.67 -15.52
N VAL A 84 8.42 -5.88 -15.50
CA VAL A 84 7.04 -6.10 -15.97
C VAL A 84 6.04 -5.37 -15.06
N GLU A 85 6.19 -5.47 -13.75
CA GLU A 85 5.31 -4.79 -12.79
C GLU A 85 5.36 -3.27 -12.94
N MET A 86 6.57 -2.70 -13.09
CA MET A 86 6.76 -1.28 -13.35
C MET A 86 6.12 -0.85 -14.68
N GLN A 87 6.18 -1.70 -15.71
CA GLN A 87 5.54 -1.44 -16.99
C GLN A 87 4.01 -1.50 -16.90
N ILE A 88 3.45 -2.45 -16.13
CA ILE A 88 1.99 -2.53 -15.91
C ILE A 88 1.50 -1.26 -15.18
N ARG A 89 2.19 -0.85 -14.12
CA ARG A 89 1.78 0.31 -13.29
C ARG A 89 1.96 1.64 -13.99
N TYR A 90 3.08 1.82 -14.68
CA TYR A 90 3.52 3.13 -15.15
C TYR A 90 3.70 3.22 -16.66
N GLY A 91 3.64 2.13 -17.41
CA GLY A 91 3.95 2.09 -18.84
C GLY A 91 3.05 2.98 -19.73
N LYS A 92 1.87 3.39 -19.23
CA LYS A 92 1.00 4.36 -19.92
C LYS A 92 1.37 5.82 -19.64
N LYS A 93 2.26 6.11 -18.68
CA LYS A 93 2.68 7.46 -18.33
C LYS A 93 3.75 7.94 -19.32
N ALA A 94 3.61 9.16 -19.84
CA ALA A 94 4.57 9.73 -20.79
C ALA A 94 6.00 9.90 -20.24
N SER A 95 6.14 10.00 -18.91
CA SER A 95 7.42 10.08 -18.20
C SER A 95 8.06 8.72 -17.91
N TYR A 96 7.40 7.61 -18.22
CA TYR A 96 7.90 6.28 -17.89
C TYR A 96 9.19 5.97 -18.65
N ARG A 97 10.18 5.49 -17.89
CA ARG A 97 11.41 4.89 -18.40
C ARG A 97 11.50 3.49 -17.82
N PRO A 98 11.83 2.47 -18.64
CA PRO A 98 12.12 1.14 -18.11
C PRO A 98 13.22 1.20 -17.05
N PRO A 99 13.09 0.46 -15.93
CA PRO A 99 14.14 0.41 -14.90
C PRO A 99 15.47 -0.04 -15.49
N SER A 100 16.57 0.60 -15.08
CA SER A 100 17.92 0.12 -15.40
C SER A 100 18.30 -1.08 -14.53
N LYS A 101 19.39 -1.77 -14.89
CA LYS A 101 19.94 -2.84 -14.03
C LYS A 101 20.30 -2.33 -12.63
N GLU A 102 20.81 -1.11 -12.54
CA GLU A 102 21.15 -0.51 -11.25
C GLU A 102 19.90 -0.22 -10.41
N ASP A 103 18.81 0.25 -11.05
CA ASP A 103 17.53 0.46 -10.37
C ASP A 103 16.94 -0.85 -9.85
N CYS A 104 17.02 -1.92 -10.66
CA CYS A 104 16.55 -3.24 -10.25
C CYS A 104 17.37 -3.81 -9.09
N ALA A 105 18.70 -3.65 -9.11
CA ALA A 105 19.55 -4.07 -8.01
C ALA A 105 19.23 -3.32 -6.70
N LYS A 106 18.98 -2.00 -6.77
CA LYS A 106 18.56 -1.20 -5.61
C LYS A 106 17.19 -1.66 -5.07
N ALA A 107 16.23 -1.93 -5.96
CA ALA A 107 14.92 -2.46 -5.58
C ALA A 107 15.04 -3.86 -4.96
N TYR A 108 15.93 -4.71 -5.47
CA TYR A 108 16.21 -6.03 -4.91
C TYR A 108 16.77 -5.96 -3.48
N GLU A 109 17.70 -5.05 -3.23
CA GLU A 109 18.24 -4.86 -1.87
C GLU A 109 17.15 -4.40 -0.89
N ARG A 110 16.24 -3.51 -1.30
CA ARG A 110 15.07 -3.15 -0.48
C ARG A 110 14.18 -4.36 -0.21
N TYR A 111 13.88 -5.16 -1.23
CA TYR A 111 13.14 -6.42 -1.06
C TYR A 111 13.78 -7.33 0.00
N ARG A 112 15.11 -7.50 -0.06
CA ARG A 112 15.86 -8.32 0.91
C ARG A 112 15.77 -7.76 2.33
N MET A 113 15.90 -6.46 2.50
CA MET A 113 15.77 -5.80 3.81
C MET A 113 14.35 -5.89 4.35
N SER A 114 13.34 -5.63 3.53
CA SER A 114 11.95 -5.74 3.94
C SER A 114 11.60 -7.17 4.35
N ARG A 115 12.20 -8.19 3.71
CA ARG A 115 12.05 -9.58 4.17
C ARG A 115 12.61 -9.83 5.56
N SER A 116 13.67 -9.16 6.00
CA SER A 116 14.13 -9.30 7.39
C SER A 116 13.26 -8.55 8.40
N ASP A 117 12.46 -7.59 7.97
CA ASP A 117 11.58 -6.83 8.87
C ASP A 117 10.28 -7.60 9.20
N PHE A 118 9.89 -8.58 8.36
CA PHE A 118 8.68 -9.39 8.54
C PHE A 118 8.92 -10.76 9.21
N TYR A 119 10.16 -11.11 9.57
CA TYR A 119 10.55 -12.37 10.23
C TYR A 119 11.31 -12.11 11.52
#